data_AF-A0A960NVM4-F1
#
_entry.id   AF-A0A960NVM4-F1
#
_cell.length_a   1.000
_cell.length_b   1.000
_cell.length_c   1.000
_cell.angle_alpha   90.00
_cell.angle_beta   90.00
_cell.angle_gamma   90.00
#
_symmetry.space_group_name_H-M   'P 1'
#
loop_
_entity.id
_entity.type
_entity.pdbx_description
1 polymer ?
#
loop_
_entity_poly.entity_id
_entity_poly.type
_entity_poly.pdbx_seq_one_letter_code
_entity_poly.pdbx_strand_id
1 'polypeptide(L)'
;MNDIIKKWADFSASETKPLFWMLLGPLLMMLTITLSAPFMSNPFLPLIAVCGLLFSWKYRTSGFAFTLMGLIIYFAFSYLFGHKDIFMWKIGWGLSLVLGLTISFLSMEELKSYYAKMSARKEKAVNDLQISLHSFEEKTAAEKRTQEKEIETLKEELSSAREEMDALLNLVEASRIESDKVYRQSDELSRESLKMHREIEGLKLRLNEGEKVLSHLENEHETLLQTARERLKVLNYVRVELYQSRLLNDGYQKQIKKAREYFQAQKEKIIPKNVPVQKKSEHLILKTLEKDKGMIKKIYDQILDDYQKVKSALDEGSIRLKKAPDEALSIEVNRLMGEVKEKKQKLEKTKAELVGIEREIFAIKKGLQERGALGSHSSLQ
;
A
#
# COMPACT_ATOMS: atom_id res chain seq x y z
N MET A 1 86.26 55.12 11.01
CA MET A 1 85.80 56.52 11.20
C MET A 1 84.31 56.66 10.88
N ASN A 2 83.84 56.15 9.73
CA ASN A 2 82.42 56.23 9.32
C ASN A 2 81.42 55.58 10.30
N ASP A 3 81.76 54.46 10.95
CA ASP A 3 80.86 53.81 11.91
C ASP A 3 80.66 54.61 13.20
N ILE A 4 81.65 55.40 13.61
CA ILE A 4 81.55 56.25 14.79
C ILE A 4 80.63 57.43 14.50
N ILE A 5 80.74 58.01 13.31
CA ILE A 5 79.89 59.11 12.84
C ILE A 5 78.45 58.63 12.68
N LYS A 6 78.24 57.43 12.13
CA LYS A 6 76.91 56.82 12.00
C LYS A 6 76.28 56.53 13.35
N LYS A 7 77.01 55.92 14.28
CA LYS A 7 76.53 55.70 15.66
C LYS A 7 76.21 57.01 16.37
N TRP A 8 76.96 58.08 16.12
CA TRP A 8 76.66 59.41 16.64
C TRP A 8 75.41 60.03 16.00
N ALA A 9 75.20 59.84 14.71
CA ALA A 9 74.00 60.28 14.00
C ALA A 9 72.76 59.53 14.53
N ASP A 10 72.85 58.20 14.66
CA ASP A 10 71.80 57.34 15.21
C ASP A 10 71.50 57.69 16.67
N PHE A 11 72.53 57.98 17.46
CA PHE A 11 72.38 58.46 18.83
C PHE A 11 71.71 59.85 18.88
N SER A 12 72.08 60.76 17.97
CA SER A 12 71.49 62.10 17.87
C SER A 12 70.02 62.07 17.45
N ALA A 13 69.59 61.01 16.75
CA ALA A 13 68.21 60.74 16.37
C ALA A 13 67.45 59.89 17.41
N SER A 14 68.14 59.31 18.39
CA SER A 14 67.53 58.44 19.39
C SER A 14 66.74 59.22 20.45
N GLU A 15 65.69 58.58 20.97
CA GLU A 15 64.89 59.11 22.08
C GLU A 15 65.69 59.21 23.40
N THR A 16 66.89 58.63 23.46
CA THR A 16 67.79 58.69 24.63
C THR A 16 68.65 59.96 24.68
N LYS A 17 68.68 60.75 23.61
CA LYS A 17 69.44 62.01 23.52
C LYS A 17 69.19 62.95 24.71
N PRO A 18 67.94 63.34 25.06
CA PRO A 18 67.71 64.27 26.17
C PRO A 18 68.16 63.69 27.52
N LEU A 19 68.05 62.38 27.73
CA LEU A 19 68.50 61.70 28.96
C LEU A 19 70.03 61.76 29.11
N PHE A 20 70.77 61.64 28.01
CA PHE A 20 72.22 61.76 28.01
C PHE A 20 72.69 63.19 28.33
N TRP A 21 72.10 64.20 27.68
CA TRP A 21 72.43 65.60 27.96
C TRP A 21 72.07 66.01 29.39
N MET A 22 71.00 65.43 29.94
CA MET A 22 70.58 65.59 31.33
C MET A 22 71.60 65.02 32.32
N LEU A 23 72.33 63.96 31.96
CA LEU A 23 73.39 63.41 32.80
C LEU A 23 74.70 64.19 32.65
N LEU A 24 75.02 64.64 31.43
CA LEU A 24 76.28 65.28 31.09
C LEU A 24 76.45 66.65 31.78
N GLY A 25 75.39 67.46 31.84
CA GLY A 25 75.44 68.80 32.44
C GLY A 25 75.79 68.79 33.95
N PRO A 26 75.05 68.06 34.79
CA PRO A 26 75.37 67.91 36.21
C PRO A 26 76.71 67.22 36.45
N LEU A 27 77.10 66.26 35.60
CA LEU A 27 78.40 65.60 35.69
C LEU A 27 79.54 66.60 35.43
N LEU A 28 79.40 67.47 34.43
CA LEU A 28 80.38 68.51 34.12
C LEU A 28 80.46 69.55 35.26
N MET A 29 79.33 69.92 35.86
CA MET A 29 79.31 70.76 37.06
C MET A 29 80.01 70.09 38.24
N MET A 30 79.71 68.84 38.54
CA MET A 30 80.35 68.07 39.60
C MET A 30 81.86 67.91 39.37
N LEU A 31 82.27 67.65 38.14
CA LEU A 31 83.68 67.60 37.74
C LEU A 31 84.36 68.94 37.95
N THR A 32 83.70 70.05 37.58
CA THR A 32 84.25 71.40 37.77
C THR A 32 84.37 71.76 39.25
N ILE A 33 83.39 71.37 40.08
CA ILE A 33 83.41 71.58 41.54
C ILE A 33 84.52 70.74 42.20
N THR A 34 84.68 69.49 41.80
CA THR A 34 85.71 68.59 42.36
C THR A 34 87.13 69.00 41.95
N LEU A 35 87.35 69.43 40.71
CA LEU A 35 88.64 69.95 40.24
C LEU A 35 89.00 71.31 40.88
N SER A 36 88.01 72.13 41.20
CA SER A 36 88.25 73.43 41.85
C SER A 36 88.46 73.31 43.35
N ALA A 37 87.93 72.28 44.03
CA ALA A 37 88.01 72.08 45.48
C ALA A 37 89.41 72.28 46.12
N PRO A 38 90.53 71.74 45.60
CA PRO A 38 91.85 71.92 46.22
C PRO A 38 92.43 73.34 46.09
N PHE A 39 91.90 74.16 45.19
CA PHE A 39 92.36 75.53 44.92
C PHE A 39 91.39 76.60 45.43
N MET A 40 90.30 76.20 46.07
CA MET A 40 89.25 77.11 46.53
C MET A 40 89.56 77.65 47.91
N SER A 41 90.09 78.88 47.95
CA SER A 41 90.03 79.71 49.16
C SER A 41 88.62 80.26 49.45
N ASN A 42 87.67 80.13 48.50
CA ASN A 42 86.31 80.67 48.62
C ASN A 42 85.22 79.59 48.42
N PRO A 43 84.40 79.29 49.45
CA PRO A 43 83.31 78.31 49.38
C PRO A 43 82.06 78.80 48.63
N PHE A 44 82.07 80.03 48.11
CA PHE A 44 80.89 80.68 47.52
C PHE A 44 80.54 80.22 46.10
N LEU A 45 81.53 79.90 45.26
CA LEU A 45 81.31 79.44 43.88
C LEU A 45 80.51 78.12 43.76
N PRO A 46 80.81 77.05 44.52
CA PRO A 46 80.01 75.82 44.46
C PRO A 46 78.62 76.02 45.07
N LEU A 47 78.50 76.89 46.09
CA LEU A 47 77.21 77.25 46.67
C LEU A 47 76.32 77.98 45.66
N ILE A 48 76.87 78.94 44.91
CA ILE A 48 76.16 79.64 43.83
C ILE A 48 75.75 78.66 42.72
N ALA A 49 76.61 77.69 42.36
CA ALA A 49 76.30 76.69 41.35
C ALA A 49 75.16 75.74 41.80
N VAL A 50 75.20 75.23 43.03
CA VAL A 50 74.17 74.32 43.58
C VAL A 50 72.85 75.06 43.80
N CYS A 51 72.89 76.22 44.45
CA CYS A 51 71.70 77.08 44.58
C CYS A 51 71.17 77.43 43.19
N GLY A 52 72.05 77.70 42.24
CA GLY A 52 71.66 78.06 40.90
C GLY A 52 71.01 76.94 40.10
N LEU A 53 71.44 75.70 40.30
CA LEU A 53 70.76 74.52 39.76
C LEU A 53 69.35 74.39 40.35
N LEU A 54 69.19 74.55 41.67
CA LEU A 54 67.88 74.52 42.33
C LEU A 54 66.95 75.65 41.87
N PHE A 55 67.47 76.87 41.71
CA PHE A 55 66.72 78.00 41.19
C PHE A 55 66.34 77.79 39.72
N SER A 56 67.25 77.27 38.90
CA SER A 56 66.97 76.94 37.49
C SER A 56 65.92 75.84 37.36
N TRP A 57 65.94 74.86 38.27
CA TRP A 57 64.93 73.81 38.34
C TRP A 57 63.53 74.36 38.66
N LYS A 58 63.42 75.21 39.69
CA LYS A 58 62.13 75.73 40.18
C LYS A 58 61.58 76.86 39.32
N TYR A 59 62.42 77.81 38.92
CA TYR A 59 62.03 79.06 38.27
C TYR A 59 62.38 79.12 36.78
N ARG A 60 62.84 78.02 36.20
CA ARG A 60 63.09 77.83 34.76
C ARG A 60 64.05 78.89 34.19
N THR A 61 63.68 79.51 33.06
CA THR A 61 64.44 80.56 32.37
C THR A 61 64.77 81.73 33.27
N SER A 62 63.83 82.14 34.14
CA SER A 62 64.06 83.24 35.08
C SER A 62 65.11 82.85 36.13
N GLY A 63 65.01 81.63 36.67
CA GLY A 63 66.01 81.08 37.60
C GLY A 63 67.40 80.98 36.96
N PHE A 64 67.48 80.44 35.75
CA PHE A 64 68.71 80.35 34.99
C PHE A 64 69.34 81.74 34.75
N ALA A 65 68.56 82.73 34.31
CA ALA A 65 69.03 84.09 34.10
C ALA A 65 69.57 84.75 35.39
N PHE A 66 68.87 84.57 36.53
CA PHE A 66 69.34 85.06 37.82
C PHE A 66 70.67 84.43 38.24
N THR A 67 70.86 83.15 37.95
CA THR A 67 72.08 82.42 38.35
C THR A 67 73.27 82.80 37.49
N LEU A 68 73.04 83.03 36.20
CA LEU A 68 74.06 83.55 35.29
C LEU A 68 74.45 84.98 35.67
N MET A 69 73.48 85.83 36.01
CA MET A 69 73.72 87.18 36.54
C MET A 69 74.51 87.13 37.86
N GLY A 70 74.15 86.22 38.78
CA GLY A 70 74.87 86.01 40.04
C GLY A 70 76.32 85.57 39.83
N LEU A 71 76.58 84.68 38.87
CA LEU A 71 77.93 84.27 38.49
C LEU A 71 78.71 85.44 37.87
N ILE A 72 78.10 86.24 37.00
CA ILE A 72 78.74 87.43 36.42
C ILE A 72 79.15 88.43 37.52
N ILE A 73 78.25 88.71 38.47
CA ILE A 73 78.53 89.60 39.60
C ILE A 73 79.66 89.03 40.47
N TYR A 74 79.64 87.73 40.73
CA TYR A 74 80.69 87.05 41.49
C TYR A 74 82.07 87.15 40.81
N PHE A 75 82.13 86.98 39.48
CA PHE A 75 83.37 87.13 38.72
C PHE A 75 83.84 88.58 38.63
N ALA A 76 82.92 89.54 38.44
CA ALA A 76 83.24 90.96 38.47
C ALA A 76 83.82 91.39 39.82
N PHE A 77 83.22 90.92 40.92
CA PHE A 77 83.73 91.16 42.27
C PHE A 77 85.10 90.50 42.48
N SER A 78 85.26 89.25 42.04
CA SER A 78 86.53 88.53 42.13
C SER A 78 87.65 89.16 41.30
N TYR A 79 87.32 89.83 40.19
CA TYR A 79 88.25 90.58 39.36
C TYR A 79 88.72 91.86 40.04
N LEU A 80 87.79 92.62 40.63
CA LEU A 80 88.09 93.91 41.26
C LEU A 80 88.89 93.76 42.57
N PHE A 81 88.65 92.70 43.34
CA PHE A 81 89.22 92.53 44.69
C PHE A 81 90.23 91.37 44.82
N GLY A 82 90.46 90.59 43.76
CA GLY A 82 91.31 89.38 43.81
C GLY A 82 92.77 89.60 43.41
N HIS A 83 93.66 88.71 43.87
CA HIS A 83 95.04 88.61 43.34
C HIS A 83 95.04 88.19 41.86
N LYS A 84 95.81 88.92 41.05
CA LYS A 84 95.81 88.81 39.58
C LYS A 84 96.24 87.43 39.06
N ASP A 85 97.10 86.72 39.79
CA ASP A 85 97.71 85.47 39.31
C ASP A 85 96.74 84.27 39.28
N ILE A 86 95.64 84.32 40.03
CA ILE A 86 94.66 83.22 40.15
C ILE A 86 93.41 83.50 39.28
N PHE A 87 93.32 84.68 38.66
CA PHE A 87 92.12 85.15 38.00
C PHE A 87 91.74 84.33 36.75
N MET A 88 92.71 83.98 35.90
CA MET A 88 92.45 83.21 34.68
C MET A 88 91.90 81.79 34.98
N TRP A 89 92.39 81.14 36.03
CA TRP A 89 91.87 79.84 36.48
C TRP A 89 90.43 79.92 36.96
N LYS A 90 90.09 80.99 37.71
CA LYS A 90 88.71 81.24 38.17
C LYS A 90 87.75 81.46 37.01
N ILE A 91 88.16 82.20 35.98
CA ILE A 91 87.36 82.36 34.76
C ILE A 91 87.13 81.02 34.07
N GLY A 92 88.16 80.17 33.97
CA GLY A 92 88.04 78.84 33.37
C GLY A 92 86.99 77.97 34.08
N TRP A 93 87.03 77.92 35.43
CA TRP A 93 86.01 77.21 36.21
C TRP A 93 84.63 77.85 36.09
N GLY A 94 84.56 79.17 36.05
CA GLY A 94 83.31 79.91 35.83
C GLY A 94 82.65 79.57 34.50
N LEU A 95 83.42 79.61 33.42
CA LEU A 95 82.94 79.29 32.08
C LEU A 95 82.51 77.83 32.00
N SER A 96 83.25 76.91 32.61
CA SER A 96 82.89 75.49 32.70
C SER A 96 81.58 75.29 33.49
N LEU A 97 81.38 75.99 34.61
CA LEU A 97 80.12 75.94 35.36
C LEU A 97 78.95 76.53 34.59
N VAL A 98 79.14 77.67 33.92
CA VAL A 98 78.11 78.28 33.07
C VAL A 98 77.72 77.33 31.94
N LEU A 99 78.69 76.68 31.29
CA LEU A 99 78.44 75.66 30.27
C LEU A 99 77.74 74.42 30.84
N GLY A 100 78.13 73.95 32.01
CA GLY A 100 77.44 72.84 32.69
C GLY A 100 75.99 73.18 33.03
N LEU A 101 75.74 74.40 33.52
CA LEU A 101 74.40 74.92 33.83
C LEU A 101 73.55 75.08 32.57
N THR A 102 74.08 75.65 31.49
CA THR A 102 73.34 75.81 30.22
C THR A 102 72.94 74.47 29.63
N ILE A 103 73.86 73.50 29.60
CA ILE A 103 73.58 72.14 29.10
C ILE A 103 72.50 71.47 29.95
N SER A 104 72.62 71.56 31.28
CA SER A 104 71.62 70.99 32.20
C SER A 104 70.24 71.62 32.00
N PHE A 105 70.18 72.94 31.85
CA PHE A 105 68.94 73.66 31.65
C PHE A 105 68.25 73.29 30.32
N LEU A 106 69.00 73.33 29.21
CA LEU A 106 68.49 72.97 27.88
C LEU A 106 67.97 71.52 27.85
N SER A 107 68.70 70.59 28.47
CA SER A 107 68.28 69.20 28.55
C SER A 107 66.96 69.00 29.31
N MET A 108 66.73 69.80 30.35
CA MET A 108 65.51 69.74 31.16
C MET A 108 64.29 70.28 30.38
N GLU A 109 64.46 71.33 29.59
CA GLU A 109 63.39 71.85 28.72
C GLU A 109 63.03 70.86 27.59
N GLU A 110 64.03 70.25 26.95
CA GLU A 110 63.80 69.22 25.93
C GLU A 110 63.07 68.01 26.50
N LEU A 111 63.47 67.52 27.68
CA LEU A 111 62.85 66.38 28.35
C LEU A 111 61.37 66.66 28.67
N LYS A 112 61.07 67.87 29.14
CA LYS A 112 59.68 68.26 29.45
C LYS A 112 58.81 68.30 28.20
N SER A 113 59.33 68.85 27.10
CA SER A 113 58.65 68.85 25.80
C SER A 113 58.41 67.42 25.30
N TYR A 114 59.37 66.52 25.50
CA TYR A 114 59.24 65.10 25.18
C TYR A 114 58.15 64.42 26.03
N TYR A 115 58.13 64.61 27.34
CA TYR A 115 57.07 64.06 28.21
C TYR A 115 55.69 64.56 27.83
N ALA A 116 55.54 65.84 27.51
CA ALA A 116 54.27 66.41 27.05
C ALA A 116 53.81 65.79 25.72
N LYS A 117 54.73 65.57 24.78
CA LYS A 117 54.41 64.86 23.52
C LYS A 117 54.05 63.39 23.77
N MET A 118 54.73 62.72 24.69
CA MET A 118 54.47 61.33 25.03
C MET A 118 53.11 61.17 25.74
N SER A 119 52.77 62.06 26.68
CA SER A 119 51.46 62.05 27.34
C SER A 119 50.33 62.31 26.34
N ALA A 120 50.49 63.30 25.45
CA ALA A 120 49.50 63.57 24.40
C ALA A 120 49.31 62.37 23.43
N ARG A 121 50.40 61.67 23.08
CA ARG A 121 50.31 60.43 22.28
C ARG A 121 49.60 59.30 23.02
N LYS A 122 49.89 59.13 24.32
CA LYS A 122 49.21 58.13 25.17
C LYS A 122 47.73 58.41 25.29
N GLU A 123 47.34 59.64 25.60
CA GLU A 123 45.93 60.05 25.68
C GLU A 123 45.21 59.84 24.36
N LYS A 124 45.83 60.23 23.24
CA LYS A 124 45.25 59.98 21.91
C LYS A 124 45.07 58.49 21.63
N ALA A 125 46.07 57.66 21.92
CA ALA A 125 45.97 56.21 21.73
C ALA A 125 44.89 55.58 22.61
N VAL A 126 44.74 56.06 23.86
CA VAL A 126 43.66 55.60 24.77
C VAL A 126 42.29 56.01 24.23
N ASN A 127 42.13 57.24 23.75
CA ASN A 127 40.87 57.70 23.17
C ASN A 127 40.53 56.93 21.88
N ASP A 128 41.51 56.71 21.00
CA ASP A 128 41.33 55.94 19.77
C ASP A 128 40.93 54.48 20.08
N LEU A 129 41.54 53.87 21.11
CA LEU A 129 41.17 52.54 21.60
C LEU A 129 39.75 52.53 22.18
N GLN A 130 39.37 53.53 22.97
CA GLN A 130 38.03 53.62 23.54
C GLN A 130 36.95 53.77 22.47
N ILE A 131 37.19 54.60 21.44
CA ILE A 131 36.30 54.73 20.28
C ILE A 131 36.21 53.40 19.53
N SER A 132 37.35 52.72 19.32
CA SER A 132 37.35 51.42 18.63
C SER A 132 36.59 50.35 19.42
N LEU A 133 36.70 50.34 20.75
CA LEU A 133 36.00 49.42 21.63
C LEU A 133 34.49 49.65 21.57
N HIS A 134 34.03 50.91 21.68
CA HIS A 134 32.61 51.23 21.54
C HIS A 134 32.07 50.85 20.16
N SER A 135 32.83 51.12 19.09
CA SER A 135 32.42 50.72 17.73
C SER A 135 32.31 49.19 17.57
N PHE A 136 33.14 48.44 18.29
CA PHE A 136 33.10 46.98 18.30
C PHE A 136 31.92 46.46 19.13
N GLU A 137 31.64 47.06 20.28
CA GLU A 137 30.45 46.77 21.09
C GLU A 137 29.15 47.03 20.32
N GLU A 138 29.06 48.14 19.58
CA GLU A 138 27.89 48.44 18.74
C GLU A 138 27.71 47.43 17.62
N LYS A 139 28.80 47.05 16.93
CA LYS A 139 28.76 46.02 15.87
C LYS A 139 28.33 44.66 16.41
N THR A 140 28.93 44.21 17.52
CA THR A 140 28.57 42.93 18.14
C THR A 140 27.13 42.94 18.67
N ALA A 141 26.65 44.07 19.20
CA ALA A 141 25.25 44.22 19.59
C ALA A 141 24.30 44.19 18.39
N ALA A 142 24.68 44.79 17.26
CA ALA A 142 23.91 44.73 16.02
C ALA A 142 23.86 43.30 15.47
N GLU A 143 24.99 42.59 15.42
CA GLU A 143 25.09 41.18 14.99
C GLU A 143 24.26 40.25 15.87
N LYS A 144 24.27 40.45 17.19
CA LYS A 144 23.41 39.69 18.11
C LYS A 144 21.93 39.91 17.81
N ARG A 145 21.50 41.16 17.59
CA ARG A 145 20.11 41.48 17.24
C ARG A 145 19.69 40.88 15.90
N THR A 146 20.59 40.82 14.91
CA THR A 146 20.27 40.17 13.63
C THR A 146 20.17 38.66 13.79
N GLN A 147 21.07 38.03 14.55
CA GLN A 147 21.01 36.60 14.84
C GLN A 147 19.75 36.23 15.65
N GLU A 148 19.37 37.03 16.64
CA GLU A 148 18.13 36.82 17.40
C GLU A 148 16.89 36.87 16.51
N LYS A 149 16.83 37.81 15.56
CA LYS A 149 15.75 37.88 14.56
C LYS A 149 15.74 36.67 13.65
N GLU A 150 16.88 36.22 13.15
CA GLU A 150 16.98 35.02 12.32
C GLU A 150 16.53 33.76 13.08
N ILE A 151 16.88 33.65 14.37
CA ILE A 151 16.42 32.57 15.23
C ILE A 151 14.89 32.61 15.42
N GLU A 152 14.33 33.80 15.59
CA GLU A 152 12.88 33.98 15.73
C GLU A 152 12.14 33.59 14.45
N THR A 153 12.59 34.06 13.28
CA THR A 153 12.00 33.68 11.99
C THR A 153 12.10 32.19 11.72
N LEU A 154 13.24 31.57 12.02
CA LEU A 154 13.41 30.12 11.87
C LEU A 154 12.52 29.31 12.82
N LYS A 155 12.24 29.83 14.02
CA LYS A 155 11.29 29.19 14.94
C LYS A 155 9.86 29.28 14.44
N GLU A 156 9.46 30.43 13.88
CA GLU A 156 8.15 30.60 13.25
C GLU A 156 7.99 29.66 12.05
N GLU A 157 8.96 29.63 11.13
CA GLU A 157 8.97 28.71 9.98
C GLU A 157 8.89 27.24 10.43
N LEU A 158 9.66 26.85 11.46
CA LEU A 158 9.64 25.49 11.99
C LEU A 158 8.30 25.14 12.65
N SER A 159 7.64 26.10 13.31
CA SER A 159 6.30 25.89 13.87
C SER A 159 5.24 25.73 12.77
N SER A 160 5.28 26.58 11.74
CA SER A 160 4.38 26.50 10.59
C SER A 160 4.56 25.18 9.82
N ALA A 161 5.80 24.75 9.59
CA ALA A 161 6.09 23.48 8.94
C ALA A 161 5.59 22.26 9.75
N ARG A 162 5.60 22.34 11.08
CA ARG A 162 5.02 21.30 11.95
C ARG A 162 3.50 21.26 11.84
N GLU A 163 2.84 22.41 11.84
CA GLU A 163 1.39 22.49 11.65
C GLU A 163 0.97 21.93 10.27
N GLU A 164 1.72 22.25 9.21
CA GLU A 164 1.51 21.66 7.88
C GLU A 164 1.72 20.15 7.86
N MET A 165 2.78 19.66 8.52
CA MET A 165 3.04 18.23 8.64
C MET A 165 1.91 17.51 9.38
N ASP A 166 1.43 18.06 10.49
CA ASP A 166 0.31 17.48 11.25
C ASP A 166 -0.99 17.50 10.43
N ALA A 167 -1.25 18.55 9.66
CA ALA A 167 -2.37 18.61 8.72
C ALA A 167 -2.27 17.53 7.63
N LEU A 168 -1.09 17.31 7.07
CA LEU A 168 -0.86 16.25 6.08
C LEU A 168 -1.03 14.85 6.69
N LEU A 169 -0.54 14.61 7.91
CA LEU A 169 -0.74 13.35 8.61
C LEU A 169 -2.22 13.06 8.84
N ASN A 170 -3.00 14.07 9.28
CA ASN A 170 -4.44 13.95 9.44
C ASN A 170 -5.15 13.64 8.11
N LEU A 171 -4.71 14.26 7.00
CA LEU A 171 -5.25 13.99 5.67
C LEU A 171 -4.94 12.57 5.20
N VAL A 172 -3.72 12.08 5.45
CA VAL A 172 -3.33 10.69 5.15
C VAL A 172 -4.16 9.70 5.96
N GLU A 173 -4.38 9.97 7.25
CA GLU A 173 -5.23 9.12 8.09
C GLU A 173 -6.69 9.11 7.62
N ALA A 174 -7.25 10.29 7.27
CA ALA A 174 -8.58 10.39 6.70
C ALA A 174 -8.71 9.63 5.36
N SER A 175 -7.72 9.77 4.47
CA SER A 175 -7.65 9.05 3.20
C SER A 175 -7.56 7.54 3.39
N ARG A 176 -6.82 7.08 4.41
CA ARG A 176 -6.73 5.66 4.77
C ARG A 176 -8.08 5.13 5.25
N ILE A 177 -8.77 5.86 6.13
CA ILE A 177 -10.10 5.47 6.63
C ILE A 177 -11.10 5.39 5.47
N GLU A 178 -11.07 6.36 4.56
CA GLU A 178 -11.94 6.37 3.38
C GLU A 178 -11.62 5.19 2.44
N SER A 179 -10.34 4.93 2.20
CA SER A 179 -9.90 3.78 1.40
C SER A 179 -10.37 2.46 2.00
N ASP A 180 -10.21 2.25 3.31
CA ASP A 180 -10.69 1.06 4.00
C ASP A 180 -12.21 0.90 3.90
N LYS A 181 -12.97 2.00 3.95
CA LYS A 181 -14.42 1.99 3.75
C LYS A 181 -14.78 1.57 2.32
N VAL A 182 -14.10 2.12 1.32
CA VAL A 182 -14.31 1.76 -0.09
C VAL A 182 -13.95 0.30 -0.35
N TYR A 183 -12.88 -0.22 0.23
CA TYR A 183 -12.52 -1.64 0.15
C TYR A 183 -13.61 -2.54 0.72
N ARG A 184 -14.16 -2.21 1.90
CA ARG A 184 -15.28 -2.97 2.50
C ARG A 184 -16.52 -2.95 1.62
N GLN A 185 -16.87 -1.79 1.05
CA GLN A 185 -18.00 -1.67 0.11
C GLN A 185 -17.77 -2.49 -1.16
N SER A 186 -16.56 -2.48 -1.71
CA SER A 186 -16.17 -3.28 -2.87
C SER A 186 -16.28 -4.78 -2.57
N ASP A 187 -15.84 -5.23 -1.40
CA ASP A 187 -15.96 -6.62 -0.97
C ASP A 187 -17.42 -7.05 -0.80
N GLU A 188 -18.26 -6.19 -0.22
CA GLU A 188 -19.71 -6.43 -0.09
C GLU A 188 -20.39 -6.55 -1.46
N LEU A 189 -20.13 -5.61 -2.37
CA LEU A 189 -20.66 -5.64 -3.73
C LEU A 189 -20.17 -6.87 -4.51
N SER A 190 -18.92 -7.28 -4.31
CA SER A 190 -18.37 -8.49 -4.94
C SER A 190 -19.07 -9.75 -4.44
N ARG A 191 -19.35 -9.84 -3.13
CA ARG A 191 -20.12 -10.95 -2.55
C ARG A 191 -21.56 -10.97 -3.05
N GLU A 192 -22.20 -9.81 -3.15
CA GLU A 192 -23.56 -9.69 -3.70
C GLU A 192 -23.60 -10.10 -5.17
N SER A 193 -22.63 -9.64 -5.98
CA SER A 193 -22.48 -10.03 -7.38
C SER A 193 -22.33 -11.54 -7.55
N LEU A 194 -21.48 -12.18 -6.73
CA LEU A 194 -21.33 -13.64 -6.74
C LEU A 194 -22.62 -14.38 -6.34
N LYS A 195 -23.37 -13.84 -5.38
CA LYS A 195 -24.66 -14.40 -4.98
C LYS A 195 -25.67 -14.31 -6.12
N MET A 196 -25.82 -13.14 -6.74
CA MET A 196 -26.69 -12.94 -7.90
C MET A 196 -26.29 -13.83 -9.07
N HIS A 197 -24.99 -14.01 -9.31
CA HIS A 197 -24.50 -14.90 -10.36
C HIS A 197 -24.95 -16.36 -10.13
N ARG A 198 -24.81 -16.86 -8.91
CA ARG A 198 -25.29 -18.21 -8.53
C ARG A 198 -26.81 -18.34 -8.66
N GLU A 199 -27.56 -17.31 -8.29
CA GLU A 199 -29.02 -17.28 -8.46
C GLU A 199 -29.42 -17.34 -9.94
N ILE A 200 -28.74 -16.59 -10.81
CA ILE A 200 -28.93 -16.62 -12.26
C ILE A 200 -28.60 -18.01 -12.82
N GLU A 201 -27.50 -18.63 -12.40
CA GLU A 201 -27.16 -20.00 -12.82
C GLU A 201 -28.23 -21.01 -12.38
N GLY A 202 -28.72 -20.90 -11.14
CA GLY A 202 -29.81 -21.74 -10.64
C GLY A 202 -31.11 -21.56 -11.43
N LEU A 203 -31.45 -20.32 -11.80
CA LEU A 203 -32.62 -20.04 -12.65
C LEU A 203 -32.43 -20.58 -14.08
N LYS A 204 -31.23 -20.48 -14.66
CA LYS A 204 -30.91 -21.07 -15.97
C LYS A 204 -31.07 -22.59 -15.96
N LEU A 205 -30.62 -23.27 -14.91
CA LEU A 205 -30.81 -24.71 -14.76
C LEU A 205 -32.29 -25.09 -14.72
N ARG A 206 -33.09 -24.39 -13.90
CA ARG A 206 -34.55 -24.60 -13.83
C ARG A 206 -35.26 -24.32 -15.16
N LEU A 207 -34.82 -23.29 -15.88
CA LEU A 207 -35.35 -22.95 -17.19
C LEU A 207 -35.06 -24.07 -18.20
N ASN A 208 -33.84 -24.60 -18.23
CA ASN A 208 -33.46 -25.72 -19.09
C ASN A 208 -34.24 -27.01 -18.72
N GLU A 209 -34.43 -27.29 -17.43
CA GLU A 209 -35.30 -28.39 -16.99
C GLU A 209 -36.74 -28.19 -17.47
N GLY A 210 -37.28 -26.97 -17.35
CA GLY A 210 -38.61 -26.61 -17.86
C GLY A 210 -38.74 -26.79 -19.38
N GLU A 211 -37.73 -26.36 -20.15
CA GLU A 211 -37.68 -26.53 -21.61
C GLU A 211 -37.65 -28.01 -22.00
N LYS A 212 -36.90 -28.86 -21.28
CA LYS A 212 -36.90 -30.31 -21.51
C LYS A 212 -38.26 -30.93 -21.24
N VAL A 213 -38.94 -30.52 -20.17
CA VAL A 213 -40.30 -30.99 -19.85
C VAL A 213 -41.29 -30.54 -20.91
N LEU A 214 -41.22 -29.28 -21.36
CA LEU A 214 -42.07 -28.77 -22.43
C LEU A 214 -41.85 -29.54 -23.73
N SER A 215 -40.59 -29.74 -24.15
CA SER A 215 -40.27 -30.52 -25.35
C SER A 215 -40.77 -31.97 -25.25
N HIS A 216 -40.69 -32.59 -24.06
CA HIS A 216 -41.25 -33.91 -23.85
C HIS A 216 -42.78 -33.92 -24.01
N LEU A 217 -43.48 -32.96 -23.40
CA LEU A 217 -44.94 -32.82 -23.50
C LEU A 217 -45.40 -32.50 -24.93
N GLU A 218 -44.66 -31.68 -25.67
CA GLU A 218 -44.91 -31.40 -27.09
C GLU A 218 -44.81 -32.68 -27.93
N ASN A 219 -43.75 -33.48 -27.72
CA ASN A 219 -43.60 -34.77 -28.37
C ASN A 219 -44.73 -35.73 -28.00
N GLU A 220 -45.08 -35.85 -26.71
CA GLU A 220 -46.22 -36.66 -26.26
C GLU A 220 -47.53 -36.21 -26.91
N HIS A 221 -47.79 -34.91 -26.96
CA HIS A 221 -48.96 -34.34 -27.62
C HIS A 221 -49.01 -34.68 -29.11
N GLU A 222 -47.88 -34.57 -29.81
CA GLU A 222 -47.79 -34.93 -31.23
C GLU A 222 -48.07 -36.43 -31.44
N THR A 223 -47.50 -37.31 -30.62
CA THR A 223 -47.78 -38.75 -30.70
C THR A 223 -49.24 -39.08 -30.43
N LEU A 224 -49.88 -38.40 -29.47
CA LEU A 224 -51.31 -38.55 -29.17
C LEU A 224 -52.17 -38.05 -30.33
N LEU A 225 -51.81 -36.93 -30.96
CA LEU A 225 -52.49 -36.42 -32.16
C LEU A 225 -52.37 -37.39 -33.33
N GLN A 226 -51.19 -37.97 -33.56
CA GLN A 226 -50.99 -38.99 -34.59
C GLN A 226 -51.85 -40.23 -34.31
N THR A 227 -51.83 -40.73 -33.07
CA THR A 227 -52.66 -41.86 -32.63
C THR A 227 -54.15 -41.57 -32.82
N ALA A 228 -54.61 -40.36 -32.49
CA ALA A 228 -55.99 -39.93 -32.68
C ALA A 228 -56.36 -39.88 -34.18
N ARG A 229 -55.47 -39.36 -35.04
CA ARG A 229 -55.66 -39.35 -36.51
C ARG A 229 -55.74 -40.78 -37.06
N GLU A 230 -54.92 -41.70 -36.61
CA GLU A 230 -54.98 -43.11 -36.99
C GLU A 230 -56.29 -43.76 -36.56
N ARG A 231 -56.70 -43.57 -35.31
CA ARG A 231 -58.00 -44.05 -34.80
C ARG A 231 -59.16 -43.51 -35.63
N LEU A 232 -59.13 -42.22 -36.01
CA LEU A 232 -60.13 -41.63 -36.89
C LEU A 232 -60.14 -42.26 -38.29
N LYS A 233 -58.96 -42.55 -38.87
CA LYS A 233 -58.86 -43.28 -40.15
C LYS A 233 -59.47 -44.68 -40.05
N VAL A 234 -59.13 -45.43 -39.00
CA VAL A 234 -59.69 -46.78 -38.74
C VAL A 234 -61.20 -46.70 -38.55
N LEU A 235 -61.70 -45.74 -37.76
CA LEU A 235 -63.13 -45.55 -37.55
C LEU A 235 -63.86 -45.23 -38.86
N ASN A 236 -63.26 -44.40 -39.72
CA ASN A 236 -63.83 -44.07 -41.03
C ASN A 236 -63.83 -45.29 -41.97
N TYR A 237 -62.77 -46.09 -41.97
CA TYR A 237 -62.70 -47.35 -42.71
C TYR A 237 -63.82 -48.31 -42.27
N VAL A 238 -63.95 -48.57 -40.96
CA VAL A 238 -65.01 -49.43 -40.40
C VAL A 238 -66.39 -48.88 -40.72
N ARG A 239 -66.59 -47.55 -40.69
CA ARG A 239 -67.85 -46.92 -41.08
C ARG A 239 -68.20 -47.22 -42.55
N VAL A 240 -67.24 -47.12 -43.46
CA VAL A 240 -67.42 -47.45 -44.88
C VAL A 240 -67.71 -48.93 -45.06
N GLU A 241 -66.96 -49.81 -44.40
CA GLU A 241 -67.13 -51.26 -44.45
C GLU A 241 -68.50 -51.70 -43.92
N LEU A 242 -68.96 -51.14 -42.80
CA LEU A 242 -70.31 -51.36 -42.27
C LEU A 242 -71.38 -50.89 -43.25
N TYR A 243 -71.17 -49.76 -43.93
CA TYR A 243 -72.11 -49.25 -44.94
C TYR A 243 -72.17 -50.16 -46.17
N GLN A 244 -71.02 -50.63 -46.66
CA GLN A 244 -70.95 -51.60 -47.75
C GLN A 244 -71.59 -52.94 -47.35
N SER A 245 -71.30 -53.42 -46.14
CA SER A 245 -71.92 -54.63 -45.58
C SER A 245 -73.43 -54.47 -45.45
N ARG A 246 -73.93 -53.30 -45.06
CA ARG A 246 -75.37 -53.00 -45.01
C ARG A 246 -76.00 -52.98 -46.39
N LEU A 247 -75.36 -52.38 -47.40
CA LEU A 247 -75.81 -52.41 -48.79
C LEU A 247 -75.85 -53.82 -49.37
N LEU A 248 -74.82 -54.64 -49.09
CA LEU A 248 -74.78 -56.04 -49.47
C LEU A 248 -75.88 -56.82 -48.76
N ASN A 249 -76.08 -56.61 -47.46
CA ASN A 249 -77.13 -57.28 -46.70
C ASN A 249 -78.53 -56.86 -47.16
N ASP A 250 -78.77 -55.59 -47.49
CA ASP A 250 -80.01 -55.13 -48.10
C ASP A 250 -80.22 -55.75 -49.49
N GLY A 251 -79.14 -55.93 -50.26
CA GLY A 251 -79.12 -56.67 -51.52
C GLY A 251 -79.49 -58.15 -51.34
N TYR A 252 -78.85 -58.83 -50.39
CA TYR A 252 -79.16 -60.21 -50.02
C TYR A 252 -80.58 -60.35 -49.47
N GLN A 253 -81.07 -59.42 -48.65
CA GLN A 253 -82.45 -59.43 -48.18
C GLN A 253 -83.44 -59.29 -49.33
N LYS A 254 -83.17 -58.43 -50.32
CA LYS A 254 -83.99 -58.34 -51.54
C LYS A 254 -83.96 -59.64 -52.34
N GLN A 255 -82.81 -60.29 -52.47
CA GLN A 255 -82.69 -61.60 -53.13
C GLN A 255 -83.40 -62.71 -52.35
N ILE A 256 -83.26 -62.74 -51.01
CA ILE A 256 -83.98 -63.66 -50.13
C ILE A 256 -85.48 -63.40 -50.21
N LYS A 257 -85.93 -62.15 -50.33
CA LYS A 257 -87.35 -61.83 -50.52
C LYS A 257 -87.87 -62.36 -51.85
N LYS A 258 -87.13 -62.16 -52.96
CA LYS A 258 -87.43 -62.75 -54.27
C LYS A 258 -87.38 -64.29 -54.26
N ALA A 259 -86.41 -64.88 -53.56
CA ALA A 259 -86.31 -66.31 -53.37
C ALA A 259 -87.46 -66.83 -52.51
N ARG A 260 -87.87 -66.11 -51.47
CA ARG A 260 -89.06 -66.44 -50.66
C ARG A 260 -90.35 -66.34 -51.47
N GLU A 261 -90.48 -65.36 -52.35
CA GLU A 261 -91.60 -65.23 -53.30
C GLU A 261 -91.59 -66.41 -54.31
N TYR A 262 -90.42 -66.80 -54.83
CA TYR A 262 -90.22 -67.98 -55.69
C TYR A 262 -90.53 -69.30 -54.96
N PHE A 263 -90.07 -69.46 -53.71
CA PHE A 263 -90.33 -70.64 -52.89
C PHE A 263 -91.74 -70.65 -52.28
N GLN A 264 -92.43 -69.52 -52.16
CA GLN A 264 -93.86 -69.43 -51.83
C GLN A 264 -94.72 -69.88 -53.01
N ALA A 265 -94.31 -69.64 -54.26
CA ALA A 265 -94.96 -70.18 -55.46
C ALA A 265 -94.81 -71.71 -55.61
N GLN A 266 -93.83 -72.32 -54.93
CA GLN A 266 -93.57 -73.77 -54.96
C GLN A 266 -94.03 -74.54 -53.70
N LYS A 267 -94.68 -73.88 -52.73
CA LYS A 267 -95.02 -74.47 -51.42
C LYS A 267 -96.53 -74.60 -51.13
N GLU A 268 -97.35 -74.86 -52.15
CA GLU A 268 -98.63 -75.57 -51.95
C GLU A 268 -98.43 -77.08 -52.18
N LYS A 269 -97.68 -77.72 -51.28
CA LYS A 269 -97.83 -79.13 -50.83
C LYS A 269 -96.63 -79.54 -49.96
N ILE A 270 -96.94 -79.73 -48.69
CA ILE A 270 -96.26 -80.58 -47.68
C ILE A 270 -95.14 -79.92 -46.84
N ILE A 271 -95.40 -79.91 -45.53
CA ILE A 271 -94.58 -79.64 -44.34
C ILE A 271 -94.60 -80.96 -43.52
N PRO A 272 -93.79 -81.23 -42.46
CA PRO A 272 -92.41 -80.86 -42.09
C PRO A 272 -91.51 -82.12 -41.85
N LYS A 273 -90.19 -81.95 -41.68
CA LYS A 273 -89.49 -82.56 -40.53
C LYS A 273 -88.09 -81.99 -40.25
N ASN A 274 -87.82 -81.95 -38.95
CA ASN A 274 -86.69 -81.38 -38.22
C ASN A 274 -85.34 -82.11 -38.38
N VAL A 275 -84.24 -81.31 -38.39
CA VAL A 275 -83.04 -81.32 -37.49
C VAL A 275 -82.25 -82.66 -37.38
N PRO A 276 -80.88 -82.73 -37.44
CA PRO A 276 -79.96 -81.91 -36.63
C PRO A 276 -78.63 -81.43 -37.24
N VAL A 277 -78.14 -80.38 -36.60
CA VAL A 277 -76.84 -79.69 -36.74
C VAL A 277 -75.71 -80.58 -36.20
N GLN A 278 -74.66 -80.76 -37.02
CA GLN A 278 -73.44 -81.47 -36.65
C GLN A 278 -72.62 -80.68 -35.63
N LYS A 279 -72.45 -81.26 -34.44
CA LYS A 279 -71.40 -80.96 -33.46
C LYS A 279 -70.05 -81.50 -33.96
N LYS A 280 -69.18 -80.63 -34.47
CA LYS A 280 -67.72 -80.88 -34.62
C LYS A 280 -66.96 -79.55 -34.49
N SER A 281 -66.73 -79.05 -33.28
CA SER A 281 -65.76 -77.96 -33.09
C SER A 281 -65.17 -77.82 -31.68
N GLU A 282 -65.79 -78.35 -30.62
CA GLU A 282 -65.30 -78.14 -29.25
C GLU A 282 -63.95 -78.85 -28.95
N HIS A 283 -63.63 -79.97 -29.62
CA HIS A 283 -62.36 -80.67 -29.42
C HIS A 283 -61.17 -80.04 -30.18
N LEU A 284 -61.45 -79.35 -31.30
CA LEU A 284 -60.45 -78.58 -32.05
C LEU A 284 -60.07 -77.30 -31.32
N ILE A 285 -61.03 -76.65 -30.64
CA ILE A 285 -60.79 -75.45 -29.84
C ILE A 285 -59.89 -75.77 -28.63
N LEU A 286 -60.11 -76.91 -27.95
CA LEU A 286 -59.28 -77.34 -26.81
C LEU A 286 -57.82 -77.59 -27.22
N LYS A 287 -57.60 -78.25 -28.37
CA LYS A 287 -56.25 -78.58 -28.86
C LYS A 287 -55.46 -77.33 -29.28
N THR A 288 -56.14 -76.32 -29.84
CA THR A 288 -55.51 -75.04 -30.20
C THR A 288 -55.14 -74.25 -28.95
N LEU A 289 -56.03 -74.17 -27.95
CA LEU A 289 -55.74 -73.48 -26.69
C LEU A 289 -54.63 -74.14 -25.87
N GLU A 290 -54.52 -75.47 -25.86
CA GLU A 290 -53.40 -76.17 -25.21
C GLU A 290 -52.05 -75.92 -25.93
N LYS A 291 -52.07 -75.79 -27.27
CA LYS A 291 -50.89 -75.42 -28.06
C LYS A 291 -50.47 -73.97 -27.79
N ASP A 292 -51.44 -73.05 -27.71
CA ASP A 292 -51.21 -71.64 -27.42
C ASP A 292 -50.70 -71.44 -25.99
N LYS A 293 -51.23 -72.19 -25.01
CA LYS A 293 -50.66 -72.27 -23.65
C LYS A 293 -49.18 -72.67 -23.67
N GLY A 294 -48.84 -73.68 -24.46
CA GLY A 294 -47.46 -74.14 -24.61
C GLY A 294 -46.53 -73.08 -25.22
N MET A 295 -47.02 -72.30 -26.19
CA MET A 295 -46.26 -71.22 -26.82
C MET A 295 -46.08 -70.03 -25.87
N ILE A 296 -47.15 -69.57 -25.20
CA ILE A 296 -47.09 -68.46 -24.24
C ILE A 296 -46.24 -68.82 -23.04
N LYS A 297 -46.28 -70.08 -22.57
CA LYS A 297 -45.39 -70.54 -21.49
C LYS A 297 -43.90 -70.45 -21.88
N LYS A 298 -43.53 -70.85 -23.10
CA LYS A 298 -42.14 -70.70 -23.59
C LYS A 298 -41.71 -69.24 -23.67
N ILE A 299 -42.60 -68.35 -24.12
CA ILE A 299 -42.34 -66.90 -24.16
C ILE A 299 -42.18 -66.34 -22.75
N TYR A 300 -43.02 -66.76 -21.80
CA TYR A 300 -42.91 -66.38 -20.39
C TYR A 300 -41.57 -66.81 -19.79
N ASP A 301 -41.17 -68.06 -19.98
CA ASP A 301 -39.92 -68.60 -19.47
C ASP A 301 -38.69 -67.86 -20.06
N GLN A 302 -38.75 -67.50 -21.34
CA GLN A 302 -37.69 -66.71 -21.99
C GLN A 302 -37.61 -65.28 -21.46
N ILE A 303 -38.76 -64.61 -21.24
CA ILE A 303 -38.80 -63.27 -20.65
C ILE A 303 -38.32 -63.31 -19.20
N LEU A 304 -38.60 -64.38 -18.46
CA LEU A 304 -38.14 -64.58 -17.09
C LEU A 304 -36.61 -64.71 -17.00
N ASP A 305 -35.99 -65.49 -17.90
CA ASP A 305 -34.53 -65.64 -17.99
C ASP A 305 -33.85 -64.29 -18.33
N ASP A 306 -34.38 -63.57 -19.32
CA ASP A 306 -33.90 -62.22 -19.66
C ASP A 306 -34.03 -61.24 -18.49
N TYR A 307 -35.15 -61.27 -17.78
CA TYR A 307 -35.37 -60.42 -16.60
C TYR A 307 -34.33 -60.70 -15.50
N GLN A 308 -34.03 -61.99 -15.25
CA GLN A 308 -33.03 -62.37 -14.25
C GLN A 308 -31.63 -61.89 -14.63
N LYS A 309 -31.23 -61.99 -15.90
CA LYS A 309 -29.92 -61.51 -16.41
C LYS A 309 -29.75 -60.00 -16.27
N VAL A 310 -30.77 -59.22 -16.66
CA VAL A 310 -30.72 -57.75 -16.56
C VAL A 310 -30.74 -57.32 -15.09
N LYS A 311 -31.49 -58.02 -14.24
CA LYS A 311 -31.52 -57.75 -12.81
C LYS A 311 -30.18 -58.02 -12.13
N SER A 312 -29.50 -59.12 -12.44
CA SER A 312 -28.15 -59.38 -11.90
C SER A 312 -27.14 -58.33 -12.36
N ALA A 313 -27.21 -57.88 -13.62
CA ALA A 313 -26.36 -56.80 -14.14
C ALA A 313 -26.61 -55.47 -13.41
N LEU A 314 -27.88 -55.15 -13.10
CA LEU A 314 -28.24 -53.97 -12.31
C LEU A 314 -27.71 -54.04 -10.87
N ASP A 315 -27.83 -55.20 -10.22
CA ASP A 315 -27.34 -55.41 -8.86
C ASP A 315 -25.80 -55.28 -8.81
N GLU A 316 -25.08 -55.85 -9.78
CA GLU A 316 -23.63 -55.68 -9.94
C GLU A 316 -23.23 -54.23 -10.20
N GLY A 317 -23.93 -53.54 -11.11
CA GLY A 317 -23.69 -52.13 -11.42
C GLY A 317 -23.92 -51.21 -10.21
N SER A 318 -24.97 -51.49 -9.43
CA SER A 318 -25.30 -50.74 -8.22
C SER A 318 -24.26 -50.95 -7.10
N ILE A 319 -23.69 -52.15 -6.98
CA ILE A 319 -22.59 -52.43 -6.04
C ILE A 319 -21.32 -51.69 -6.47
N ARG A 320 -21.01 -51.64 -7.78
CA ARG A 320 -19.87 -50.90 -8.31
C ARG A 320 -20.02 -49.40 -8.09
N LEU A 321 -21.20 -48.84 -8.30
CA LEU A 321 -21.49 -47.42 -8.05
C LEU A 321 -21.32 -47.01 -6.58
N LYS A 322 -21.67 -47.89 -5.64
CA LYS A 322 -21.46 -47.66 -4.20
C LYS A 322 -19.97 -47.67 -3.79
N LYS A 323 -19.12 -48.38 -4.54
CA LYS A 323 -17.68 -48.48 -4.26
C LYS A 323 -16.87 -47.35 -4.91
N ALA A 324 -17.28 -46.90 -6.09
CA ALA A 324 -16.66 -45.78 -6.80
C ALA A 324 -17.75 -44.94 -7.49
N PRO A 325 -18.04 -43.73 -7.01
CA PRO A 325 -19.03 -42.86 -7.62
C PRO A 325 -18.45 -42.30 -8.94
N ASP A 326 -18.92 -42.86 -10.06
CA ASP A 326 -18.61 -42.43 -11.42
C ASP A 326 -19.93 -42.04 -12.12
N GLU A 327 -19.92 -40.88 -12.77
CA GLU A 327 -21.06 -40.30 -13.47
C GLU A 327 -21.47 -41.15 -14.68
N ALA A 328 -20.51 -41.76 -15.38
CA ALA A 328 -20.79 -42.68 -16.48
C ALA A 328 -21.49 -43.96 -15.99
N LEU A 329 -21.11 -44.45 -14.81
CA LEU A 329 -21.68 -45.64 -14.18
C LEU A 329 -23.09 -45.37 -13.62
N SER A 330 -23.34 -44.14 -13.14
CA SER A 330 -24.66 -43.68 -12.70
C SER A 330 -25.67 -43.68 -13.86
N ILE A 331 -25.25 -43.20 -15.05
CA ILE A 331 -26.09 -43.22 -16.26
C ILE A 331 -26.43 -44.66 -16.66
N GLU A 332 -25.46 -45.58 -16.64
CA GLU A 332 -25.68 -46.97 -16.99
C GLU A 332 -26.58 -47.72 -15.99
N VAL A 333 -26.44 -47.46 -14.68
CA VAL A 333 -27.33 -48.03 -13.66
C VAL A 333 -28.77 -47.53 -13.84
N ASN A 334 -28.96 -46.24 -14.16
CA ASN A 334 -30.28 -45.70 -14.44
C ASN A 334 -30.90 -46.31 -15.73
N ARG A 335 -30.09 -46.57 -16.75
CA ARG A 335 -30.50 -47.26 -17.99
C ARG A 335 -30.97 -48.69 -17.70
N LEU A 336 -30.17 -49.46 -16.96
CA LEU A 336 -30.51 -50.83 -16.55
C LEU A 336 -31.76 -50.87 -15.65
N MET A 337 -31.94 -49.89 -14.78
CA MET A 337 -33.14 -49.78 -13.94
C MET A 337 -34.42 -49.59 -14.77
N GLY A 338 -34.33 -48.81 -15.86
CA GLY A 338 -35.39 -48.68 -16.85
C GLY A 338 -35.73 -50.01 -17.54
N GLU A 339 -34.71 -50.74 -18.00
CA GLU A 339 -34.88 -52.04 -18.65
C GLU A 339 -35.50 -53.11 -17.73
N VAL A 340 -35.09 -53.14 -16.45
CA VAL A 340 -35.69 -54.03 -15.44
C VAL A 340 -37.19 -53.73 -15.26
N LYS A 341 -37.57 -52.45 -15.24
CA LYS A 341 -38.98 -52.04 -15.10
C LYS A 341 -39.81 -52.46 -16.32
N GLU A 342 -39.27 -52.27 -17.53
CA GLU A 342 -39.94 -52.67 -18.77
C GLU A 342 -40.09 -54.20 -18.88
N LYS A 343 -39.03 -54.96 -18.63
CA LYS A 343 -39.06 -56.44 -18.64
C LYS A 343 -40.02 -56.99 -17.58
N LYS A 344 -40.08 -56.38 -16.38
CA LYS A 344 -41.05 -56.74 -15.33
C LYS A 344 -42.49 -56.52 -15.78
N GLN A 345 -42.78 -55.40 -16.45
CA GLN A 345 -44.12 -55.11 -16.97
C GLN A 345 -44.53 -56.11 -18.07
N LYS A 346 -43.61 -56.47 -18.97
CA LYS A 346 -43.83 -57.52 -19.97
C LYS A 346 -44.11 -58.88 -19.32
N LEU A 347 -43.33 -59.26 -18.31
CA LEU A 347 -43.50 -60.51 -17.55
C LEU A 347 -44.90 -60.60 -16.91
N GLU A 348 -45.37 -59.53 -16.25
CA GLU A 348 -46.69 -59.50 -15.62
C GLU A 348 -47.82 -59.57 -16.66
N LYS A 349 -47.67 -58.91 -17.81
CA LYS A 349 -48.64 -58.99 -18.91
C LYS A 349 -48.74 -60.41 -19.48
N THR A 350 -47.61 -61.05 -19.78
CA THR A 350 -47.59 -62.43 -20.29
C THR A 350 -48.09 -63.43 -19.24
N LYS A 351 -47.85 -63.18 -17.95
CA LYS A 351 -48.43 -63.97 -16.85
C LYS A 351 -49.95 -63.85 -16.82
N ALA A 352 -50.50 -62.64 -16.97
CA ALA A 352 -51.94 -62.44 -17.02
C ALA A 352 -52.58 -63.13 -18.23
N GLU A 353 -51.93 -63.09 -19.40
CA GLU A 353 -52.35 -63.82 -20.60
C GLU A 353 -52.34 -65.35 -20.38
N LEU A 354 -51.29 -65.89 -19.77
CA LEU A 354 -51.20 -67.32 -19.42
C LEU A 354 -52.34 -67.74 -18.49
N VAL A 355 -52.61 -66.95 -17.44
CA VAL A 355 -53.71 -67.20 -16.49
C VAL A 355 -55.07 -67.10 -17.19
N GLY A 356 -55.23 -66.20 -18.16
CA GLY A 356 -56.42 -66.09 -18.99
C GLY A 356 -56.69 -67.37 -19.78
N ILE A 357 -55.68 -67.87 -20.50
CA ILE A 357 -55.78 -69.12 -21.26
C ILE A 357 -56.05 -70.31 -20.34
N GLU A 358 -55.43 -70.37 -19.16
CA GLU A 358 -55.70 -71.43 -18.18
C GLU A 358 -57.16 -71.43 -17.69
N ARG A 359 -57.74 -70.24 -17.48
CA ARG A 359 -59.16 -70.11 -17.12
C ARG A 359 -60.08 -70.53 -18.26
N GLU A 360 -59.75 -70.20 -19.51
CA GLU A 360 -60.52 -70.63 -20.69
C GLU A 360 -60.46 -72.14 -20.89
N ILE A 361 -59.26 -72.74 -20.79
CA ILE A 361 -59.09 -74.20 -20.82
C ILE A 361 -59.89 -74.84 -19.68
N PHE A 362 -59.86 -74.28 -18.48
CA PHE A 362 -60.61 -74.80 -17.34
C PHE A 362 -62.13 -74.70 -17.55
N ALA A 363 -62.64 -73.58 -18.08
CA ALA A 363 -64.05 -73.39 -18.39
C ALA A 363 -64.53 -74.40 -19.46
N ILE A 364 -63.73 -74.64 -20.49
CA ILE A 364 -64.04 -75.62 -21.53
C ILE A 364 -63.95 -77.06 -20.99
N LYS A 365 -62.94 -77.40 -20.19
CA LYS A 365 -62.82 -78.72 -19.54
C LYS A 365 -63.97 -79.00 -18.58
N LYS A 366 -64.36 -78.01 -17.76
CA LYS A 366 -65.51 -78.10 -16.85
C LYS A 366 -66.82 -78.27 -17.62
N GLY A 367 -67.02 -77.50 -18.70
CA GLY A 367 -68.17 -77.65 -19.59
C GLY A 367 -68.24 -78.99 -20.33
N LEU A 368 -67.09 -79.62 -20.62
CA LEU A 368 -67.01 -80.98 -21.18
C LEU A 368 -67.30 -82.06 -20.12
N GLN A 369 -66.89 -81.84 -18.87
CA GLN A 369 -67.11 -82.76 -17.75
C GLN A 369 -68.57 -82.76 -17.28
N GLU A 370 -69.24 -81.60 -17.23
CA GLU A 370 -70.68 -81.48 -16.94
C GLU A 370 -71.57 -82.08 -18.04
N ARG A 371 -71.05 -82.25 -19.27
CA ARG A 371 -71.73 -82.86 -20.41
C ARG A 371 -71.45 -84.36 -20.61
N GLY A 372 -70.72 -85.00 -19.68
CA GLY A 372 -70.47 -86.45 -19.71
C GLY A 372 -69.53 -86.95 -20.81
N ALA A 373 -68.71 -86.07 -21.40
CA ALA A 373 -67.82 -86.41 -22.52
C ALA A 373 -66.36 -86.75 -22.12
N LEU A 374 -66.04 -86.69 -20.82
CA LEU A 374 -64.77 -87.17 -20.26
C LEU A 374 -65.04 -88.39 -19.39
N GLY A 375 -64.99 -89.56 -20.04
CA GLY A 375 -65.01 -90.86 -19.38
C GLY A 375 -63.81 -91.00 -18.45
N SER A 376 -64.10 -91.49 -17.26
CA SER A 376 -63.20 -91.98 -16.23
C SER A 376 -61.95 -92.69 -16.78
N HIS A 377 -60.78 -92.13 -16.51
CA HIS A 377 -59.62 -92.94 -16.17
C HIS A 377 -58.97 -92.36 -14.91
N SER A 378 -59.39 -92.94 -13.77
CA SER A 378 -58.60 -93.01 -12.56
C SER A 378 -57.60 -94.16 -12.69
N SER A 379 -56.31 -93.88 -12.54
CA SER A 379 -55.30 -94.79 -11.98
C SER A 379 -54.03 -93.96 -11.76
N LEU A 380 -53.74 -93.56 -10.52
CA LEU A 380 -52.71 -94.23 -9.70
C LEU A 380 -51.32 -94.25 -10.37
N GLN A 381 -50.54 -93.18 -10.20
CA GLN A 381 -49.24 -93.14 -9.49
C GLN A 381 -48.61 -91.75 -9.58
#